data_AF-A0A972AGG3-F1
#
_entry.id   AF-A0A972AGG3-F1
#
_cell.length_a   1.000
_cell.length_b   1.000
_cell.length_c   1.000
_cell.angle_alpha   90.00
_cell.angle_beta   90.00
_cell.angle_gamma   90.00
#
_symmetry.space_group_name_H-M   'P 1'
#
loop_
_entity.id
_entity.type
_entity.pdbx_description
1 polymer ?
#
loop_
_entity_poly.entity_id
_entity_poly.type
_entity_poly.pdbx_seq_one_letter_code
_entity_poly.pdbx_strand_id
1 'polypeptide(L)'
;MLEQITDIKKRVGHRLVLLASGEALTVPHALFRLHPLKVNEEIDVQAYAQIISAAEGRFALEAAVRMLETRDRSHQEIINKLTEFGFSPKSAEQACIKLQTLGYLDDARYAQMTAKRLGKKYGAIRIRRELRNKGIEEQLIEKVLQESDEEDQLAAAISIISKSYARSKGEPQARYRRAYAALARRGYPPEVVKAALDAVIAEIDLE
;
A
#
# COMPACT_ATOMS: atom_id res chain seq x y z
N MET A 1 26.81 24.97 -11.22
CA MET A 1 26.91 25.16 -12.70
C MET A 1 25.56 25.64 -13.15
N LEU A 2 25.53 26.72 -13.92
CA LEU A 2 24.26 27.25 -14.43
C LEU A 2 23.72 26.32 -15.53
N GLU A 3 22.44 26.00 -15.43
CA GLU A 3 21.69 25.18 -16.36
C GLU A 3 20.55 26.00 -16.93
N GLN A 4 20.28 25.88 -18.22
CA GLN A 4 19.14 26.55 -18.83
C GLN A 4 17.90 25.66 -18.75
N ILE A 5 16.77 26.23 -18.33
CA ILE A 5 15.49 25.53 -18.26
C ILE A 5 14.86 25.46 -19.65
N THR A 6 14.64 24.26 -20.17
CA THR A 6 14.10 24.03 -21.52
C THR A 6 12.58 23.85 -21.53
N ASP A 7 12.01 23.24 -20.50
CA ASP A 7 10.57 23.02 -20.38
C ASP A 7 10.16 22.78 -18.92
N ILE A 8 8.89 23.02 -18.58
CA ILE A 8 8.33 22.76 -17.25
C ILE A 8 6.98 22.05 -17.38
N LYS A 9 6.96 20.76 -17.07
CA LYS A 9 5.77 19.92 -17.18
C LYS A 9 5.06 19.78 -15.83
N LYS A 10 3.73 19.85 -15.85
CA LYS A 10 2.91 19.55 -14.67
C LYS A 10 2.71 18.04 -14.53
N ARG A 11 2.98 17.50 -13.35
CA ARG A 11 2.68 16.12 -12.97
C ARG A 11 1.81 16.10 -11.72
N VAL A 12 1.42 14.90 -11.28
CA VAL A 12 0.66 14.77 -10.03
C VAL A 12 1.60 15.08 -8.86
N GLY A 13 1.27 16.13 -8.10
CA GLY A 13 2.01 16.54 -6.91
C GLY A 13 3.29 17.36 -7.13
N HIS A 14 3.83 17.40 -8.36
CA HIS A 14 5.09 18.09 -8.66
C HIS A 14 5.14 18.70 -10.06
N ARG A 15 6.09 19.62 -10.25
CA ARG A 15 6.57 20.08 -11.56
C ARG A 15 7.84 19.32 -11.92
N LEU A 16 7.94 18.90 -13.18
CA LEU A 16 9.16 18.35 -13.75
C LEU A 16 9.81 19.44 -14.60
N VAL A 17 10.95 19.96 -14.15
CA VAL A 17 11.73 21.02 -14.81
C VAL A 17 12.82 20.33 -15.62
N LEU A 18 12.79 20.50 -16.95
CA LEU A 18 13.76 19.91 -17.87
C LEU A 18 14.91 20.90 -18.09
N LEU A 19 16.14 20.40 -18.04
CA LEU A 19 17.36 21.20 -18.18
C LEU A 19 18.00 20.96 -19.56
N ALA A 20 18.85 21.90 -20.00
CA ALA A 20 19.55 21.81 -21.28
C ALA A 20 20.55 20.63 -21.35
N SER A 21 21.10 20.21 -20.21
CA SER A 21 21.92 18.99 -20.10
C SER A 21 21.14 17.69 -20.36
N GLY A 22 19.81 17.74 -20.40
CA GLY A 22 18.94 16.56 -20.50
C GLY A 22 18.55 15.96 -19.14
N GLU A 23 19.09 16.49 -18.05
CA GLU A 23 18.64 16.17 -16.69
C GLU A 23 17.26 16.81 -16.39
N ALA A 24 16.63 16.34 -15.32
CA ALA A 24 15.37 16.89 -14.86
C ALA A 24 15.32 17.04 -13.35
N LEU A 25 14.80 18.18 -12.90
CA LEU A 25 14.53 18.46 -11.50
C LEU A 25 13.05 18.21 -11.20
N THR A 26 12.78 17.41 -10.18
CA THR A 26 11.41 17.19 -9.66
C THR A 26 11.18 18.13 -8.50
N VAL A 27 10.24 19.07 -8.66
CA VAL A 27 9.95 20.10 -7.66
C VAL A 27 8.51 19.95 -7.16
N PRO A 28 8.27 19.67 -5.87
CA PRO A 28 6.93 19.62 -5.31
C PRO A 28 6.12 20.88 -5.63
N HIS A 29 4.81 20.73 -5.93
CA HIS A 29 3.96 21.86 -6.31
C HIS A 29 3.99 23.01 -5.30
N ALA A 30 4.08 22.70 -4.01
CA ALA A 30 4.12 23.72 -2.96
C ALA A 30 5.43 24.52 -2.98
N LEU A 31 6.56 23.84 -3.19
CA LEU A 31 7.88 24.49 -3.29
C LEU A 31 8.01 25.28 -4.59
N PHE A 32 7.52 24.75 -5.70
CA PHE A 32 7.49 25.46 -6.97
C PHE A 32 6.63 26.73 -6.90
N ARG A 33 5.52 26.73 -6.15
CA ARG A 33 4.72 27.96 -5.96
C ARG A 33 5.45 29.02 -5.15
N LEU A 34 6.26 28.61 -4.17
CA LEU A 34 7.02 29.53 -3.32
C LEU A 34 8.24 30.09 -4.05
N HIS A 35 8.90 29.25 -4.87
CA HIS A 35 10.08 29.59 -5.65
C HIS A 35 9.87 29.19 -7.11
N PRO A 36 9.04 29.96 -7.85
CA PRO A 36 8.68 29.62 -9.23
C PRO A 36 9.87 29.80 -10.17
N LEU A 37 9.97 28.90 -11.14
CA LEU A 37 10.95 28.93 -12.22
C LEU A 37 10.25 29.18 -13.57
N LYS A 38 10.98 29.74 -14.53
CA LYS A 38 10.47 30.01 -15.88
C LYS A 38 11.28 29.27 -16.95
N VAL A 39 10.62 28.96 -18.06
CA VAL A 39 11.31 28.44 -19.25
C VAL A 39 12.27 29.52 -19.77
N ASN A 40 13.44 29.10 -20.24
CA ASN A 40 14.60 29.90 -20.68
C ASN A 40 15.37 30.61 -19.56
N GLU A 41 14.99 30.45 -18.30
CA GLU A 41 15.77 30.95 -17.15
C GLU A 41 17.01 30.09 -16.92
N GLU A 42 18.12 30.72 -16.51
CA GLU A 42 19.31 30.00 -16.02
C GLU A 42 19.22 29.78 -14.53
N ILE A 43 19.52 28.57 -14.09
CA ILE A 43 19.40 28.14 -12.70
C ILE A 43 20.68 27.45 -12.24
N ASP A 44 21.17 27.81 -11.06
CA ASP A 44 22.09 26.93 -10.33
C ASP A 44 21.26 25.91 -9.54
N VAL A 45 21.31 24.66 -10.00
CA VAL A 45 20.51 23.56 -9.43
C VAL A 45 20.79 23.36 -7.93
N GLN A 46 22.05 23.50 -7.51
CA GLN A 46 22.44 23.32 -6.11
C GLN A 46 21.95 24.47 -5.25
N ALA A 47 22.10 25.71 -5.72
CA ALA A 47 21.59 26.87 -5.02
C ALA A 47 20.06 26.81 -4.90
N TYR A 48 19.36 26.41 -5.96
CA TYR A 48 17.90 26.25 -5.92
C TYR A 48 17.46 25.15 -4.95
N ALA A 49 18.14 24.00 -4.95
CA ALA A 49 17.88 22.93 -3.98
C ALA A 49 18.05 23.42 -2.52
N GLN A 50 19.07 24.23 -2.25
CA GLN A 50 19.28 24.84 -0.94
C GLN A 50 18.16 25.81 -0.57
N ILE A 51 17.71 26.66 -1.50
CA ILE A 51 16.60 27.60 -1.28
C ILE A 51 15.32 26.86 -0.86
N ILE A 52 14.95 25.80 -1.60
CA ILE A 52 13.70 25.08 -1.33
C ILE A 52 13.78 24.18 -0.09
N SER A 53 14.99 23.78 0.34
CA SER A 53 15.20 22.87 1.47
C SER A 53 14.62 23.39 2.79
N ALA A 54 14.65 24.72 3.02
CA ALA A 54 14.19 25.33 4.27
C ALA A 54 12.69 25.14 4.52
N ALA A 55 11.88 25.07 3.46
CA ALA A 55 10.43 24.89 3.55
C ALA A 55 9.97 23.45 3.26
N GLU A 56 10.89 22.57 2.85
CA GLU A 56 10.57 21.23 2.34
C GLU A 56 9.84 20.37 3.39
N GLY A 57 10.38 20.29 4.61
CA GLY A 57 9.80 19.48 5.69
C GLY A 57 8.36 19.90 6.06
N ARG A 58 8.08 21.20 6.08
CA ARG A 58 6.72 21.72 6.32
C ARG A 58 5.75 21.24 5.25
N PHE A 59 6.12 21.38 3.98
CA PHE A 59 5.24 21.01 2.88
C PHE A 59 5.11 19.49 2.69
N ALA A 60 6.14 18.72 3.06
CA ALA A 60 6.07 17.26 3.13
C ALA A 60 5.03 16.83 4.18
N LEU A 61 5.06 17.42 5.37
CA LEU A 61 4.08 17.17 6.43
C LEU A 61 2.66 17.52 5.99
N GLU A 62 2.44 18.70 5.42
CA GLU A 62 1.11 19.09 4.91
C GLU A 62 0.60 18.13 3.82
N ALA A 63 1.49 17.65 2.94
CA ALA A 63 1.12 16.68 1.92
C ALA A 63 0.74 15.34 2.53
N ALA A 64 1.48 14.86 3.54
CA ALA A 64 1.19 13.63 4.26
C ALA A 64 -0.14 13.71 5.03
N VAL A 65 -0.44 14.85 5.68
CA VAL A 65 -1.73 15.08 6.34
C VAL A 65 -2.89 14.93 5.35
N ARG A 66 -2.82 15.62 4.20
CA ARG A 66 -3.85 15.49 3.14
C ARG A 66 -4.04 14.06 2.65
N MET A 67 -2.98 13.26 2.64
CA MET A 67 -3.06 11.85 2.26
C MET A 67 -3.84 11.01 3.28
N LEU A 68 -3.69 11.32 4.57
CA LEU A 68 -4.36 10.64 5.68
C LEU A 68 -5.82 11.09 5.88
N GLU A 69 -6.16 12.33 5.52
CA GLU A 69 -7.56 12.82 5.53
C GLU A 69 -8.50 11.97 4.65
N THR A 70 -7.96 11.36 3.58
CA THR A 70 -8.77 10.56 2.64
C THR A 70 -8.95 9.12 3.12
N ARG A 71 -7.87 8.50 3.63
CA ARG A 71 -7.85 7.12 4.13
C ARG A 71 -6.61 6.87 4.96
N ASP A 72 -6.67 5.87 5.83
CA ASP A 72 -5.48 5.31 6.47
C ASP A 72 -4.48 4.80 5.41
N ARG A 73 -3.19 4.96 5.72
CA ARG A 73 -2.04 4.57 4.91
C ARG A 73 -0.95 3.98 5.79
N SER A 74 -0.14 3.11 5.23
CA SER A 74 1.10 2.68 5.90
C SER A 74 2.18 3.77 5.80
N HIS A 75 3.17 3.67 6.67
CA HIS A 75 4.37 4.50 6.62
C HIS A 75 4.98 4.48 5.22
N GLN A 76 5.25 3.30 4.68
CA GLN A 76 5.89 3.16 3.37
C GLN A 76 5.06 3.75 2.23
N GLU A 77 3.72 3.69 2.31
CA GLU A 77 2.86 4.36 1.32
C GLU A 77 3.05 5.88 1.31
N ILE A 78 3.23 6.50 2.49
CA ILE A 78 3.47 7.95 2.61
C ILE A 78 4.86 8.31 2.09
N ILE A 79 5.91 7.57 2.50
CA ILE A 79 7.28 7.79 2.02
C ILE A 79 7.34 7.71 0.50
N ASN A 80 6.81 6.64 -0.10
CA ASN A 80 6.81 6.45 -1.55
C ASN A 80 6.12 7.61 -2.26
N LYS A 81 4.97 8.07 -1.72
CA LYS A 81 4.20 9.12 -2.36
C LYS A 81 4.83 10.51 -2.23
N LEU A 82 5.47 10.81 -1.10
CA LEU A 82 6.21 12.06 -0.92
C LEU A 82 7.45 12.10 -1.83
N THR A 83 8.19 11.00 -1.93
CA THR A 83 9.34 10.91 -2.85
C THR A 83 8.91 11.05 -4.31
N GLU A 84 7.78 10.45 -4.72
CA GLU A 84 7.19 10.66 -6.06
C GLU A 84 6.82 12.13 -6.31
N PHE A 85 6.46 12.88 -5.27
CA PHE A 85 6.20 14.32 -5.35
C PHE A 85 7.48 15.17 -5.36
N GLY A 86 8.67 14.57 -5.27
CA GLY A 86 9.96 15.26 -5.28
C GLY A 86 10.40 15.79 -3.92
N PHE A 87 9.79 15.35 -2.82
CA PHE A 87 10.34 15.62 -1.49
C PHE A 87 11.53 14.71 -1.21
N SER A 88 12.55 15.24 -0.54
CA SER A 88 13.70 14.45 -0.12
C SER A 88 13.30 13.31 0.84
N PRO A 89 14.03 12.18 0.84
CA PRO A 89 13.79 11.08 1.77
C PRO A 89 13.81 11.53 3.25
N LYS A 90 14.70 12.48 3.58
CA LYS A 90 14.80 13.06 4.93
C LYS A 90 13.51 13.80 5.32
N SER A 91 13.00 14.67 4.45
CA SER A 91 11.77 15.43 4.71
C SER A 91 10.54 14.52 4.78
N ALA A 92 10.49 13.47 3.95
CA ALA A 92 9.44 12.45 4.00
C ALA A 92 9.46 11.69 5.33
N GLU A 93 10.63 11.23 5.77
CA GLU A 93 10.80 10.53 7.04
C GLU A 93 10.43 11.40 8.24
N GLN A 94 10.88 12.65 8.26
CA GLN A 94 10.51 13.61 9.32
C GLN A 94 9.00 13.85 9.40
N ALA A 95 8.31 13.90 8.25
CA ALA A 95 6.86 13.99 8.22
C ALA A 95 6.20 12.74 8.81
N CYS A 96 6.65 11.54 8.43
CA CYS A 96 6.16 10.28 8.99
C CYS A 96 6.37 10.20 10.51
N ILE A 97 7.58 10.48 11.01
CA ILE A 97 7.90 10.49 12.44
C ILE A 97 6.99 11.45 13.20
N LYS A 98 6.76 12.66 12.66
CA LYS A 98 5.88 13.65 13.28
C LYS A 98 4.43 13.13 13.35
N LEU A 99 3.93 12.51 12.29
CA LEU A 99 2.58 11.95 12.24
C LEU A 99 2.42 10.74 13.16
N GLN A 100 3.45 9.89 13.29
CA GLN A 100 3.48 8.79 14.26
C GLN A 100 3.44 9.32 15.70
N THR A 101 4.26 10.33 16.00
CA THR A 101 4.29 10.97 17.33
C THR A 101 2.94 11.56 17.72
N LEU A 102 2.19 12.07 16.75
CA LEU A 102 0.84 12.61 16.94
C LEU A 102 -0.26 11.54 16.91
N GLY A 103 0.07 10.27 16.65
CA GLY A 103 -0.88 9.16 16.57
C GLY A 103 -1.70 9.08 15.28
N TYR A 104 -1.41 9.92 14.28
CA TYR A 104 -2.11 9.90 12.99
C TYR A 104 -1.63 8.76 12.08
N LEU A 105 -0.36 8.35 12.22
CA LEU A 105 0.24 7.25 11.46
C LEU A 105 0.60 6.10 12.41
N ASP A 106 0.07 4.92 12.14
CA ASP A 106 0.30 3.72 12.96
C ASP A 106 0.21 2.48 12.06
N ASP A 107 1.36 1.85 11.80
CA ASP A 107 1.43 0.66 10.95
C ASP A 107 0.80 -0.56 11.61
N ALA A 108 0.83 -0.67 12.93
CA ALA A 108 0.19 -1.79 13.64
C ALA A 108 -1.33 -1.70 13.51
N ARG A 109 -1.91 -0.52 13.77
CA ARG A 109 -3.33 -0.26 13.55
C ARG A 109 -3.71 -0.48 12.07
N TYR A 110 -2.91 0.04 11.15
CA TYR A 110 -3.15 -0.14 9.71
C TYR A 110 -3.14 -1.63 9.30
N ALA A 111 -2.17 -2.39 9.79
CA ALA A 111 -2.01 -3.81 9.49
C ALA A 111 -3.19 -4.63 10.02
N GLN A 112 -3.59 -4.41 11.29
CA GLN A 112 -4.74 -5.09 11.91
C GLN A 112 -6.04 -4.82 11.15
N MET A 113 -6.34 -3.55 10.86
CA MET A 113 -7.55 -3.17 10.12
C MET A 113 -7.55 -3.76 8.71
N THR A 114 -6.39 -3.77 8.05
CA THR A 114 -6.24 -4.33 6.71
C THR A 114 -6.40 -5.85 6.71
N ALA A 115 -5.77 -6.56 7.63
CA ALA A 115 -5.91 -8.01 7.77
C ALA A 115 -7.36 -8.40 8.05
N LYS A 116 -8.03 -7.76 9.01
CA LYS A 116 -9.44 -8.00 9.32
C LYS A 116 -10.36 -7.78 8.11
N ARG A 117 -10.13 -6.71 7.34
CA ARG A 117 -10.91 -6.41 6.13
C ARG A 117 -10.69 -7.46 5.03
N LEU A 118 -9.45 -7.91 4.83
CA LEU A 118 -9.09 -8.87 3.80
C LEU A 118 -9.44 -10.31 4.18
N GLY A 119 -9.40 -10.66 5.46
CA GLY A 119 -9.73 -11.97 6.01
C GLY A 119 -11.13 -12.47 5.65
N LYS A 120 -12.05 -11.55 5.36
CA LYS A 120 -13.40 -11.87 4.86
C LYS A 120 -13.40 -12.49 3.45
N LYS A 121 -12.30 -12.42 2.70
CA LYS A 121 -12.24 -12.80 1.28
C LYS A 121 -11.01 -13.61 0.91
N TYR A 122 -9.92 -13.46 1.65
CA TYR A 122 -8.62 -13.99 1.33
C TYR A 122 -8.01 -14.65 2.55
N GLY A 123 -7.21 -15.69 2.31
CA GLY A 123 -6.49 -16.36 3.36
C GLY A 123 -5.15 -15.68 3.70
N ALA A 124 -4.56 -16.12 4.81
CA ALA A 124 -3.35 -15.56 5.41
C ALA A 124 -2.18 -15.36 4.42
N ILE A 125 -1.98 -16.26 3.44
CA ILE A 125 -0.88 -16.14 2.46
C ILE A 125 -1.04 -14.87 1.61
N ARG A 126 -2.26 -14.58 1.17
CA ARG A 126 -2.54 -13.40 0.35
C ARG A 126 -2.56 -12.13 1.18
N ILE A 127 -3.05 -12.19 2.42
CA ILE A 127 -3.00 -11.07 3.36
C ILE A 127 -1.54 -10.68 3.66
N ARG A 128 -0.68 -11.67 3.97
CA ARG A 128 0.76 -11.47 4.17
C ARG A 128 1.38 -10.72 3.00
N ARG A 129 1.12 -11.19 1.77
CA ARG A 129 1.63 -10.55 0.55
C ARG A 129 1.14 -9.11 0.41
N GLU A 130 -0.13 -8.85 0.67
CA GLU A 130 -0.68 -7.49 0.60
C GLU A 130 -0.03 -6.56 1.62
N LEU A 131 0.14 -7.00 2.87
CA LEU A 131 0.80 -6.21 3.91
C LEU A 131 2.29 -5.95 3.60
N ARG A 132 3.02 -6.97 3.10
CA ARG A 132 4.40 -6.80 2.62
C ARG A 132 4.49 -5.77 1.48
N ASN A 133 3.56 -5.81 0.53
CA ASN A 133 3.51 -4.82 -0.56
C ASN A 133 3.23 -3.40 -0.05
N LYS A 134 2.63 -3.28 1.14
CA LYS A 134 2.42 -2.01 1.84
C LYS A 134 3.59 -1.62 2.74
N GLY A 135 4.69 -2.37 2.73
CA GLY A 135 5.89 -2.10 3.52
C GLY A 135 5.75 -2.38 5.01
N ILE A 136 4.76 -3.18 5.42
CA ILE A 136 4.62 -3.59 6.81
C ILE A 136 5.71 -4.61 7.14
N GLU A 137 6.37 -4.44 8.29
CA GLU A 137 7.45 -5.32 8.74
C GLU A 137 6.95 -6.74 9.03
N GLU A 138 7.80 -7.73 8.76
CA GLU A 138 7.42 -9.14 8.87
C GLU A 138 6.95 -9.53 10.27
N GLN A 139 7.61 -9.02 11.32
CA GLN A 139 7.24 -9.30 12.71
C GLN A 139 5.82 -8.82 13.03
N LEU A 140 5.44 -7.65 12.52
CA LEU A 140 4.09 -7.12 12.70
C LEU A 140 3.07 -7.91 11.86
N ILE A 141 3.44 -8.34 10.66
CA ILE A 141 2.59 -9.21 9.85
C ILE A 141 2.33 -10.54 10.55
N GLU A 142 3.36 -11.17 11.10
CA GLU A 142 3.23 -12.41 11.86
C GLU A 142 2.30 -12.23 13.06
N LYS A 143 2.51 -11.17 13.85
CA LYS A 143 1.65 -10.84 14.98
C LYS A 143 0.18 -10.69 14.57
N VAL A 144 -0.09 -9.90 13.54
CA VAL A 144 -1.46 -9.64 13.08
C VAL A 144 -2.14 -10.90 12.51
N LEU A 145 -1.37 -11.76 11.84
CA LEU A 145 -1.90 -13.02 11.32
C LEU A 145 -2.11 -14.07 12.41
N GLN A 146 -1.34 -14.05 13.50
CA GLN A 146 -1.56 -14.88 14.69
C GLN A 146 -2.75 -14.39 15.51
N GLU A 147 -2.99 -13.07 15.57
CA GLU A 147 -4.18 -12.47 16.19
C GLU A 147 -5.45 -12.71 15.36
N SER A 148 -5.32 -13.17 14.10
CA SER A 148 -6.46 -13.52 13.28
C SER A 148 -6.99 -14.89 13.71
N ASP A 149 -8.26 -14.93 14.13
CA ASP A 149 -8.90 -16.15 14.59
C ASP A 149 -8.93 -17.23 13.48
N GLU A 150 -8.42 -18.42 13.80
CA GLU A 150 -8.46 -19.57 12.89
C GLU A 150 -9.90 -19.96 12.56
N GLU A 151 -10.83 -19.78 13.51
CA GLU A 151 -12.26 -20.01 13.31
C GLU A 151 -12.85 -19.04 12.29
N ASP A 152 -12.47 -17.76 12.34
CA ASP A 152 -12.90 -16.76 11.36
C ASP A 152 -12.40 -17.10 9.95
N GLN A 153 -11.14 -17.56 9.83
CA GLN A 153 -10.56 -17.97 8.55
C GLN A 153 -11.28 -19.20 7.97
N LEU A 154 -11.58 -20.18 8.82
CA LEU A 154 -12.32 -21.37 8.43
C LEU A 154 -13.75 -21.03 8.00
N ALA A 155 -14.46 -20.25 8.80
CA ALA A 155 -15.83 -19.82 8.49
C ALA A 155 -15.89 -19.02 7.17
N ALA A 156 -14.93 -18.12 6.94
CA ALA A 156 -14.81 -17.39 5.68
C ALA A 156 -14.56 -18.33 4.49
N ALA A 157 -13.67 -19.31 4.64
CA ALA A 157 -13.39 -20.30 3.61
C ALA A 157 -14.64 -21.14 3.27
N ILE A 158 -15.34 -21.67 4.28
CA ILE A 158 -16.60 -22.42 4.14
C ILE A 158 -17.63 -21.58 3.39
N SER A 159 -17.85 -20.33 3.82
CA SER A 159 -18.81 -19.42 3.19
C SER A 159 -18.49 -19.15 1.72
N ILE A 160 -17.22 -19.15 1.32
CA ILE A 160 -16.80 -18.91 -0.08
C ILE A 160 -17.15 -20.10 -0.97
N ILE A 161 -16.97 -21.33 -0.47
CA ILE A 161 -17.14 -22.54 -1.30
C ILE A 161 -18.52 -23.18 -1.18
N SER A 162 -19.25 -23.04 -0.07
CA SER A 162 -20.50 -23.79 0.22
C SER A 162 -21.49 -23.79 -0.95
N LYS A 163 -21.95 -22.61 -1.39
CA LYS A 163 -22.89 -22.48 -2.51
C LYS A 163 -22.34 -22.99 -3.84
N SER A 164 -21.04 -22.80 -4.09
CA SER A 164 -20.41 -23.21 -5.35
C SER A 164 -20.19 -24.72 -5.41
N TYR A 165 -19.88 -25.33 -4.27
CA TYR A 165 -19.62 -26.76 -4.14
C TYR A 165 -20.93 -27.55 -4.19
N ALA A 166 -21.97 -27.10 -3.49
CA ALA A 166 -23.31 -27.71 -3.55
C ALA A 166 -23.88 -27.74 -4.99
N ARG A 167 -23.66 -26.66 -5.77
CA ARG A 167 -24.10 -26.58 -7.18
C ARG A 167 -23.17 -27.26 -8.18
N SER A 168 -21.99 -27.70 -7.74
CA SER A 168 -20.95 -28.24 -8.62
C SER A 168 -21.32 -29.63 -9.09
N LYS A 169 -21.39 -29.84 -10.41
CA LYS A 169 -21.64 -31.15 -11.05
C LYS A 169 -20.33 -31.90 -11.36
N GLY A 170 -20.43 -33.21 -11.57
CA GLY A 170 -19.34 -34.09 -11.99
C GLY A 170 -18.77 -34.93 -10.85
N GLU A 171 -17.73 -35.71 -11.15
CA GLU A 171 -17.12 -36.64 -10.20
C GLU A 171 -16.64 -35.96 -8.91
N PRO A 172 -16.82 -36.60 -7.73
CA PRO A 172 -16.43 -36.03 -6.43
C PRO A 172 -15.00 -35.48 -6.40
N GLN A 173 -14.03 -36.24 -6.93
CA GLN A 173 -12.63 -35.82 -6.97
C GLN A 173 -12.41 -34.57 -7.84
N ALA A 174 -13.13 -34.44 -8.95
CA ALA A 174 -13.06 -33.25 -9.81
C ALA A 174 -13.72 -32.02 -9.17
N ARG A 175 -14.80 -32.20 -8.38
CA ARG A 175 -15.43 -31.14 -7.57
C ARG A 175 -14.46 -30.66 -6.48
N TYR A 176 -13.87 -31.59 -5.73
CA TYR A 176 -12.87 -31.32 -4.69
C TYR A 176 -11.68 -30.51 -5.22
N ARG A 177 -11.02 -30.99 -6.29
CA ARG A 177 -9.87 -30.29 -6.89
C ARG A 177 -10.19 -28.85 -7.32
N ARG A 178 -11.38 -28.61 -7.88
CA ARG A 178 -11.79 -27.26 -8.31
C ARG A 178 -11.98 -26.31 -7.12
N ALA A 179 -12.64 -26.77 -6.06
CA ALA A 179 -12.88 -25.97 -4.87
C ALA A 179 -11.59 -25.73 -4.07
N TYR A 180 -10.74 -26.77 -3.94
CA TYR A 180 -9.39 -26.64 -3.39
C TYR A 180 -8.60 -25.55 -4.13
N ALA A 181 -8.52 -25.64 -5.46
CA ALA A 181 -7.81 -24.65 -6.26
C ALA A 181 -8.41 -23.24 -6.15
N ALA A 182 -9.72 -23.12 -5.95
CA ALA A 182 -10.40 -21.83 -5.77
C ALA A 182 -10.05 -21.15 -4.45
N LEU A 183 -9.87 -21.90 -3.36
CA LEU A 183 -9.41 -21.40 -2.07
C LEU A 183 -7.89 -21.16 -2.05
N ALA A 184 -7.11 -22.04 -2.66
CA ALA A 184 -5.66 -21.86 -2.80
C ALA A 184 -5.30 -20.56 -3.56
N ARG A 185 -6.01 -20.25 -4.66
CA ARG A 185 -5.85 -18.97 -5.38
C ARG A 185 -6.25 -17.73 -4.55
N ARG A 186 -7.06 -17.93 -3.50
CA ARG A 186 -7.40 -16.87 -2.53
C ARG A 186 -6.41 -16.77 -1.38
N GLY A 187 -5.41 -17.66 -1.32
CA GLY A 187 -4.33 -17.64 -0.33
C GLY A 187 -4.68 -18.31 0.99
N TYR A 188 -5.71 -19.16 1.03
CA TYR A 188 -5.96 -20.02 2.19
C TYR A 188 -4.88 -21.11 2.25
N PRO A 189 -4.31 -21.36 3.43
CA PRO A 189 -3.29 -22.37 3.57
C PRO A 189 -3.91 -23.79 3.51
N PRO A 190 -3.13 -24.82 3.11
CA PRO A 190 -3.66 -26.15 2.80
C PRO A 190 -4.54 -26.77 3.89
N GLU A 191 -4.18 -26.56 5.16
CA GLU A 191 -4.90 -27.04 6.34
C GLU A 191 -6.31 -26.43 6.44
N VAL A 192 -6.45 -25.12 6.25
CA VAL A 192 -7.75 -24.43 6.24
C VAL A 192 -8.57 -24.85 5.03
N VAL A 193 -7.93 -25.01 3.87
CA VAL A 193 -8.62 -25.47 2.65
C VAL A 193 -9.22 -26.85 2.85
N LYS A 194 -8.44 -27.78 3.43
CA LYS A 194 -8.89 -29.13 3.72
C LYS A 194 -10.04 -29.12 4.73
N ALA A 195 -9.88 -28.45 5.87
CA ALA A 195 -10.91 -28.36 6.90
C ALA A 195 -12.23 -27.76 6.38
N ALA A 196 -12.15 -26.71 5.55
CA ALA A 196 -13.33 -26.11 4.95
C ALA A 196 -14.06 -27.06 3.98
N LEU A 197 -13.30 -27.84 3.18
CA LEU A 197 -13.88 -28.82 2.27
C LEU A 197 -14.51 -29.99 3.02
N ASP A 198 -13.83 -30.50 4.04
CA ASP A 198 -14.33 -31.59 4.88
C ASP A 198 -15.65 -31.18 5.55
N ALA A 199 -15.73 -29.95 6.09
CA ALA A 199 -16.95 -29.41 6.69
C ALA A 199 -18.11 -29.28 5.67
N VAL A 200 -17.84 -28.74 4.48
CA VAL A 200 -18.87 -28.58 3.44
C VAL A 200 -19.34 -29.92 2.86
N ILE A 201 -18.46 -30.91 2.73
CA ILE A 201 -18.84 -32.24 2.25
C ILE A 201 -19.71 -32.94 3.30
N ALA A 202 -19.30 -32.89 4.58
CA ALA A 202 -20.08 -33.48 5.66
C ALA A 202 -21.48 -32.86 5.78
N GLU A 203 -21.62 -31.55 5.59
CA GLU A 203 -22.93 -30.87 5.60
C GLU A 203 -23.83 -31.35 4.46
N ILE A 204 -23.28 -31.56 3.26
CA ILE A 204 -24.05 -32.05 2.09
C ILE A 204 -24.43 -33.53 2.23
N ASP A 205 -23.56 -34.36 2.79
CA ASP A 205 -23.84 -35.80 2.97
C ASP A 205 -24.92 -36.05 4.04
N LEU A 206 -25.26 -35.03 4.84
CA LEU A 206 -26.32 -35.05 5.85
C LEU A 206 -27.69 -34.54 5.33
N GLU A 207 -27.72 -33.86 4.18
CA GLU A 207 -28.93 -33.33 3.51
C GLU A 207 -29.53 -34.32 2.50
#